data_AF-A0A2V7YB60-F1
#
_entry.id   AF-A0A2V7YB60-F1
#
_cell.length_a   1.000
_cell.length_b   1.000
_cell.length_c   1.000
_cell.angle_alpha   90.00
_cell.angle_beta   90.00
_cell.angle_gamma   90.00
#
_symmetry.space_group_name_H-M   'P 1'
#
loop_
_entity.id
_entity.type
_entity.pdbx_description
1 polymer ?
#
loop_
_entity_poly.entity_id
_entity_poly.type
_entity_poly.pdbx_seq_one_letter_code
_entity_poly.pdbx_strand_id
1 'polypeptide(L)' 'MLVRQLEKKFGSLREDIRQRVNTADAEQLLDWSERLLDARSLNEVFGS' A
#
# COMPACT_ATOMS: atom_id res chain seq x y z
N MET A 1 -5.97 -4.65 -6.38
CA MET A 1 -6.97 -3.98 -5.50
C MET A 1 -6.33 -3.01 -4.52
N LEU A 2 -5.24 -3.37 -3.85
CA LEU A 2 -4.57 -2.52 -2.86
C LEU A 2 -4.17 -1.12 -3.37
N VAL A 3 -3.65 -1.01 -4.60
CA VAL A 3 -3.30 0.28 -5.24
C VAL A 3 -4.46 1.29 -5.17
N ARG A 4 -5.68 0.87 -5.51
CA ARG A 4 -6.85 1.76 -5.52
C ARG A 4 -7.25 2.20 -4.10
N GLN A 5 -7.04 1.35 -3.10
CA GLN A 5 -7.32 1.68 -1.70
C GLN A 5 -6.31 2.72 -1.17
N LEU A 6 -5.03 2.53 -1.52
CA LEU A 6 -3.95 3.46 -1.22
C LEU A 6 -4.19 4.81 -1.90
N GLU A 7 -4.58 4.83 -3.17
CA GLU A 7 -4.93 6.07 -3.88
C GLU A 7 -6.12 6.80 -3.27
N LYS A 8 -7.12 6.05 -2.78
CA LYS A 8 -8.29 6.63 -2.11
C LYS A 8 -7.94 7.25 -0.75
N LYS A 9 -7.02 6.66 0.01
CA LYS A 9 -6.65 7.13 1.36
C LYS A 9 -5.56 8.21 1.34
N PHE A 10 -4.58 8.08 0.45
CA PHE A 10 -3.37 8.91 0.43
C PHE A 10 -3.23 9.80 -0.83
N GLY A 11 -4.15 9.68 -1.79
CA GLY A 11 -4.08 10.38 -3.07
C GLY A 11 -3.17 9.71 -4.09
N SER A 12 -2.90 10.41 -5.19
CA SER A 12 -2.14 9.86 -6.32
C SER A 12 -0.81 9.24 -5.89
N LEU A 13 -0.62 7.95 -6.20
CA LEU A 13 0.61 7.23 -5.88
C LEU A 13 1.67 7.46 -6.95
N ARG A 14 2.93 7.53 -6.52
CA ARG A 14 4.09 7.47 -7.41
C ARG A 14 4.16 6.11 -8.11
N GLU A 15 4.70 6.08 -9.33
CA GLU A 15 4.79 4.85 -10.13
C GLU A 15 5.58 3.75 -9.43
N ASP A 16 6.66 4.11 -8.72
CA ASP A 16 7.47 3.18 -7.93
C ASP A 16 6.65 2.41 -6.88
N ILE A 17 5.74 3.11 -6.17
CA ILE A 17 4.85 2.51 -5.19
C ILE A 17 3.84 1.57 -5.86
N ARG A 18 3.32 1.94 -7.03
CA ARG A 18 2.41 1.07 -7.79
C ARG A 18 3.13 -0.18 -8.25
N GLN A 19 4.37 -0.06 -8.72
CA GLN A 19 5.18 -1.20 -9.13
C GLN A 19 5.44 -2.12 -7.94
N ARG A 20 5.86 -1.57 -6.79
CA ARG A 20 6.08 -2.33 -5.56
C ARG A 20 4.85 -3.14 -5.14
N VAL A 21 3.65 -2.56 -5.25
CA VAL A 21 2.40 -3.28 -4.94
C VAL A 21 2.07 -4.34 -5.99
N ASN A 22 2.36 -4.12 -7.26
CA ASN A 22 2.11 -5.10 -8.31
C ASN A 22 3.09 -6.28 -8.29
N THR A 23 4.31 -6.10 -7.77
CA THR A 23 5.33 -7.14 -7.66
C THR A 23 5.35 -7.83 -6.29
N ALA A 24 4.52 -7.39 -5.35
CA ALA A 24 4.47 -7.95 -4.01
C ALA A 24 3.73 -9.28 -3.96
N ASP A 25 4.23 -10.20 -3.14
CA ASP A 25 3.59 -11.48 -2.89
C ASP A 25 2.31 -11.34 -2.05
N ALA A 26 1.48 -12.39 -2.07
CA ALA A 26 0.19 -12.39 -1.39
C ALA A 26 0.28 -12.08 0.12
N GLU A 27 1.33 -12.55 0.80
CA GLU A 27 1.56 -12.26 2.23
C GLU A 27 1.85 -10.78 2.48
N GLN A 28 2.68 -10.15 1.63
CA GLN A 28 2.97 -8.71 1.73
C GLN A 28 1.73 -7.88 1.45
N LEU A 29 0.93 -8.26 0.45
CA LEU A 29 -0.32 -7.59 0.13
C LEU A 29 -1.33 -7.69 1.28
N LEU A 30 -1.38 -8.81 1.99
CA LEU A 30 -2.24 -9.00 3.15
C LEU A 30 -1.77 -8.12 4.32
N ASP A 31 -0.49 -8.18 4.69
CA ASP A 31 0.09 -7.36 5.77
C ASP A 31 -0.15 -5.86 5.50
N TRP A 32 0.09 -5.39 4.26
CA TRP A 32 -0.17 -4.00 3.91
C TRP A 32 -1.66 -3.65 3.93
N SER A 33 -2.55 -4.59 3.59
CA SER A 33 -4.00 -4.38 3.67
C SER A 33 -4.46 -4.23 5.12
N GLU A 34 -3.88 -4.99 6.05
CA GLU A 34 -4.16 -4.86 7.48
C GLU A 34 -3.62 -3.54 8.04
N ARG A 35 -2.36 -3.20 7.74
CA ARG A 35 -1.75 -1.93 8.14
C ARG A 35 -2.48 -0.72 7.57
N LEU A 36 -3.00 -0.84 6.35
CA LEU A 36 -3.75 0.23 5.70
C LEU A 36 -4.97 0.68 6.52
N LEU A 37 -5.55 -0.18 7.36
CA LEU A 37 -6.71 0.18 8.17
C LEU A 37 -6.40 1.32 9.14
N ASP A 38 -5.25 1.26 9.82
CA ASP A 38 -4.87 2.23 10.86
C ASP A 38 -3.82 3.26 10.39
N ALA A 39 -3.00 2.91 9.39
CA ALA A 39 -1.89 3.74 8.91
C ALA A 39 -2.33 5.17 8.53
N ARG A 40 -1.57 6.17 8.96
CA ARG A 40 -1.77 7.59 8.62
C ARG A 40 -0.89 8.02 7.45
N SER A 41 0.03 7.17 7.00
CA SER A 41 0.93 7.43 5.89
C SER A 41 1.33 6.14 5.16
N LEU A 42 1.75 6.28 3.90
CA LEU A 42 2.28 5.16 3.11
C LEU A 42 3.45 4.46 3.80
N ASN A 43 4.27 5.20 4.54
CA ASN A 43 5.41 4.65 5.28
C ASN A 43 4.99 3.64 6.35
N GLU A 44 3.87 3.90 7.05
CA GLU A 44 3.31 2.99 8.05
C GLU A 44 2.71 1.74 7.41
N VAL A 45 2.17 1.86 6.19
CA VAL A 45 1.67 0.71 5.42
C VAL A 45 2.82 -0.20 5.03
N PHE A 46 3.85 0.35 4.40
CA PHE A 46 4.88 -0.47 3.79
C PHE A 46 5.91 -1.03 4.78
N GLY A 47 5.96 -0.49 6.01
CA GLY A 47 7.06 -0.70 6.93
C GLY A 47 8.34 -0.07 6.37
N SER A 48 8.90 0.89 7.11
CA SER A 48 10.31 1.24 6.87
C SER A 48 11.22 0.06 7.14
#